data_AF-A0A345VB60-F1
#
_entry.id   AF-A0A345VB60-F1
#
_cell.length_a   1.000
_cell.length_b   1.000
_cell.length_c   1.000
_cell.angle_alpha   90.00
_cell.angle_beta   90.00
_cell.angle_gamma   90.00
#
_symmetry.space_group_name_H-M   'P 1'
#
loop_
_entity.id
_entity.type
_entity.pdbx_description
1 polymer ?
#
loop_
_entity_poly.entity_id
_entity_poly.type
_entity_poly.pdbx_seq_one_letter_code
_entity_poly.pdbx_strand_id
1 'polypeptide(L)'
;MKKLLTAVVLVAGTMLTGCAGTTAPASPSAAPKLSVEDSCKFLNTDTFVPSGSAKEQAAQIGQHYQEVADKVAPEVGAPIQQMAEIMKQVSESPTGTKTDQQTAQLTEQINKIGQYCK
;
A
#
# COMPACT_ATOMS: atom_id res chain seq x y z
N MET A 1 51.58 -7.10 0.46
CA MET A 1 52.37 -5.99 -0.09
C MET A 1 51.44 -4.82 -0.41
N LYS A 2 52.02 -3.60 -0.38
CA LYS A 2 51.51 -2.24 -0.68
C LYS A 2 50.22 -2.14 -1.52
N LYS A 3 49.22 -1.37 -1.03
CA LYS A 3 48.76 -0.02 -1.50
C LYS A 3 48.39 -0.02 -3.01
N LEU A 4 47.22 0.48 -3.41
CA LEU A 4 47.08 1.88 -3.80
C LEU A 4 45.60 2.28 -3.88
N LEU A 5 45.31 3.41 -3.24
CA LEU A 5 44.15 4.26 -3.48
C LEU A 5 44.40 5.02 -4.79
N THR A 6 43.42 5.07 -5.70
CA THR A 6 43.44 6.04 -6.80
C THR A 6 42.06 6.68 -6.90
N ALA A 7 41.96 7.87 -6.31
CA ALA A 7 40.94 8.84 -6.61
C ALA A 7 41.21 9.39 -8.02
N VAL A 8 40.19 9.42 -8.88
CA VAL A 8 40.17 10.23 -10.10
C VAL A 8 39.06 11.25 -9.96
N VAL A 9 39.53 12.49 -9.91
CA VAL A 9 38.80 13.75 -9.83
C VAL A 9 38.17 14.07 -11.19
N LEU A 10 36.90 14.49 -11.13
CA LEU A 10 36.17 15.50 -11.93
C LEU A 10 36.75 15.94 -13.30
N VAL A 11 35.86 16.10 -14.30
CA VAL A 11 35.49 17.42 -14.89
C VAL A 11 34.40 17.29 -15.98
N ALA A 12 33.26 17.91 -15.67
CA ALA A 12 32.40 18.81 -16.46
C ALA A 12 31.91 18.51 -17.90
N GLY A 13 30.61 18.80 -18.07
CA GLY A 13 29.95 19.23 -19.32
C GLY A 13 28.61 18.50 -19.49
N THR A 14 27.43 19.11 -19.51
CA THR A 14 27.03 20.50 -19.80
C THR A 14 25.64 20.75 -19.21
N MET A 15 25.39 22.00 -18.86
CA MET A 15 24.16 22.52 -18.28
C MET A 15 22.95 22.39 -19.22
N LEU A 16 21.80 21.98 -18.66
CA LEU A 16 20.52 22.58 -19.01
C LEU A 16 19.81 22.98 -17.71
N THR A 17 19.87 24.28 -17.44
CA THR A 17 19.14 24.99 -16.40
C THR A 17 17.65 25.03 -16.74
N GLY A 18 16.85 24.30 -15.97
CA GLY A 18 15.40 24.49 -15.83
C GLY A 18 15.04 24.35 -14.35
N CYS A 19 14.49 25.40 -13.75
CA CYS A 19 14.23 25.52 -12.32
C CYS A 19 13.26 24.47 -11.78
N ALA A 20 13.75 23.57 -10.91
CA ALA A 20 13.19 23.22 -9.59
C ALA A 20 13.76 21.88 -9.09
N GLY A 21 14.52 21.93 -7.99
CA GLY A 21 14.61 20.84 -7.01
C GLY A 21 15.19 19.48 -7.44
N THR A 22 16.47 19.28 -7.13
CA THR A 22 17.05 18.02 -6.62
C THR A 22 17.00 16.78 -7.53
N THR A 23 18.06 16.59 -8.30
CA THR A 23 18.48 15.29 -8.85
C THR A 23 19.07 14.42 -7.74
N ALA A 24 18.22 13.78 -6.95
CA ALA A 24 18.56 12.52 -6.30
C ALA A 24 18.26 11.38 -7.30
N PRO A 25 18.99 10.24 -7.29
CA PRO A 25 18.51 9.06 -7.99
C PRO A 25 17.08 8.81 -7.53
N ALA A 26 16.14 8.68 -8.47
CA ALA A 26 14.75 8.42 -8.15
C ALA A 26 14.68 7.10 -7.37
N SER A 27 14.67 7.19 -6.03
CA SER A 27 13.97 6.22 -5.19
C SER A 27 12.60 6.01 -5.83
N PRO A 28 12.03 4.80 -5.81
CA PRO A 28 10.67 4.60 -6.30
C PRO A 28 9.75 5.51 -5.47
N SER A 29 9.44 6.68 -6.03
CA SER A 29 8.51 7.62 -5.42
C SER A 29 7.19 6.88 -5.38
N ALA A 30 6.76 6.50 -4.17
CA ALA A 30 5.40 6.02 -3.96
C ALA A 30 4.47 7.01 -4.67
N ALA A 31 3.59 6.48 -5.53
CA ALA A 31 2.62 7.31 -6.23
C ALA A 31 1.93 8.23 -5.21
N PRO A 32 1.69 9.51 -5.55
CA PRO A 32 1.04 10.42 -4.62
C PRO A 32 -0.30 9.83 -4.18
N LYS A 33 -0.49 9.74 -2.85
CA LYS A 33 -1.71 9.20 -2.24
C LYS A 33 -2.90 10.11 -2.55
N LEU A 34 -4.08 9.51 -2.66
CA LEU A 34 -5.34 10.24 -2.86
C LEU A 34 -5.67 11.14 -1.66
N SER A 35 -6.49 12.16 -1.91
CA SER A 35 -7.16 12.91 -0.84
C SER A 35 -8.15 12.00 -0.10
N VAL A 36 -8.61 12.38 1.10
CA VAL A 36 -9.65 11.61 1.82
C VAL A 36 -10.92 11.49 0.98
N GLU A 37 -11.36 12.58 0.34
CA GLU A 37 -12.55 12.59 -0.50
C GLU A 37 -12.42 11.63 -1.70
N ASP A 38 -11.31 11.69 -2.43
CA ASP A 38 -11.09 10.82 -3.59
C ASP A 38 -10.88 9.37 -3.18
N SER A 39 -10.29 9.13 -2.01
CA SER A 39 -10.20 7.80 -1.42
C SER A 39 -11.57 7.19 -1.18
N CYS A 40 -12.49 7.95 -0.58
CA CYS A 40 -13.84 7.48 -0.32
C CYS A 40 -14.63 7.23 -1.61
N LYS A 41 -14.47 8.09 -2.63
CA LYS A 41 -15.03 7.84 -3.96
C LYS A 41 -14.46 6.56 -4.57
N PHE A 42 -13.15 6.39 -4.52
CA PHE A 42 -12.46 5.20 -5.03
C PHE A 42 -13.01 3.92 -4.38
N LEU A 43 -13.08 3.88 -3.05
CA LEU A 43 -13.60 2.73 -2.30
C LEU A 43 -15.06 2.40 -2.63
N ASN A 44 -15.90 3.41 -2.87
CA ASN A 44 -17.30 3.21 -3.24
C ASN A 44 -17.49 2.68 -4.67
N THR A 45 -16.47 2.80 -5.53
CA THR A 45 -16.47 2.31 -6.91
C THR A 45 -15.66 1.04 -7.10
N ASP A 46 -15.11 0.51 -6.01
CA ASP A 46 -14.29 -0.70 -6.04
C ASP A 46 -15.16 -1.92 -6.35
N THR A 47 -14.86 -2.56 -7.48
CA THR A 47 -15.62 -3.71 -7.99
C THR A 47 -14.84 -5.01 -7.87
N PHE A 48 -13.82 -5.05 -7.01
CA PHE A 48 -13.03 -6.25 -6.77
C PHE A 48 -13.90 -7.44 -6.30
N VAL A 49 -13.79 -8.55 -7.02
CA VAL A 49 -14.45 -9.82 -6.68
C VAL A 49 -13.41 -10.94 -6.69
N PRO A 50 -13.10 -11.55 -5.52
CA PRO A 50 -12.15 -12.65 -5.46
C PRO A 50 -12.78 -13.95 -5.98
N SER A 51 -11.95 -14.91 -6.36
CA SER A 51 -12.40 -16.20 -6.89
C SER A 51 -11.62 -17.38 -6.33
N GLY A 52 -12.13 -18.61 -6.52
CA GLY A 52 -11.51 -19.85 -6.06
C GLY A 52 -12.00 -20.30 -4.69
N SER A 53 -11.19 -21.09 -3.99
CA SER A 53 -11.45 -21.56 -2.62
C SER A 53 -11.43 -20.42 -1.59
N ALA A 54 -11.95 -20.66 -0.40
CA ALA A 54 -11.96 -19.66 0.68
C ALA A 54 -10.55 -19.16 1.03
N LYS A 55 -9.54 -20.03 0.98
CA LYS A 55 -8.14 -19.69 1.23
C LYS A 55 -7.57 -18.77 0.14
N GLU A 56 -7.83 -19.08 -1.13
CA GLU A 56 -7.41 -18.28 -2.28
C GLU A 56 -8.11 -16.92 -2.29
N GLN A 57 -9.42 -16.89 -2.01
CA GLN A 57 -10.16 -15.65 -1.88
C GLN A 57 -9.60 -14.79 -0.76
N ALA A 58 -9.29 -15.38 0.40
CA ALA A 58 -8.71 -14.64 1.52
C ALA A 58 -7.36 -14.01 1.17
N ALA A 59 -6.50 -14.75 0.45
CA ALA A 59 -5.22 -14.23 -0.03
C ALA A 59 -5.43 -13.06 -1.01
N GLN A 60 -6.32 -13.20 -1.98
CA GLN A 60 -6.62 -12.17 -2.97
C GLN A 60 -7.21 -10.90 -2.31
N ILE A 61 -8.14 -11.05 -1.37
CA ILE A 61 -8.68 -9.92 -0.60
C ILE A 61 -7.57 -9.23 0.20
N GLY A 62 -6.70 -10.00 0.86
CA GLY A 62 -5.58 -9.44 1.62
C GLY A 62 -4.64 -8.61 0.75
N GLN A 63 -4.28 -9.12 -0.43
CA GLN A 63 -3.47 -8.40 -1.42
C GLN A 63 -4.18 -7.13 -1.92
N HIS A 64 -5.45 -7.25 -2.29
CA HIS A 64 -6.26 -6.12 -2.74
C HIS A 64 -6.31 -5.00 -1.68
N TYR A 65 -6.53 -5.34 -0.41
CA TYR A 65 -6.47 -4.36 0.67
C TYR A 65 -5.09 -3.69 0.81
N GLN A 66 -3.97 -4.40 0.62
CA GLN A 66 -2.65 -3.76 0.61
C GLN A 66 -2.53 -2.73 -0.52
N GLU A 67 -2.91 -3.13 -1.74
CA GLU A 67 -2.85 -2.23 -2.89
C GLU A 67 -3.75 -1.00 -2.73
N VAL A 68 -4.93 -1.18 -2.13
CA VAL A 68 -5.84 -0.08 -1.83
C VAL A 68 -5.24 0.84 -0.76
N ALA A 69 -4.69 0.30 0.33
CA ALA A 69 -4.08 1.07 1.41
C ALA A 69 -2.90 1.95 0.95
N ASP A 70 -2.15 1.49 -0.06
CA ASP A 70 -1.06 2.24 -0.66
C ASP A 70 -1.54 3.40 -1.56
N LYS A 71 -2.75 3.30 -2.11
CA LYS A 71 -3.33 4.32 -3.01
C LYS A 71 -4.09 5.41 -2.25
N VAL A 72 -4.83 5.04 -1.20
CA VAL A 72 -5.73 5.97 -0.49
C VAL A 72 -4.99 6.87 0.50
N ALA A 73 -5.69 7.91 0.99
CA ALA A 73 -5.24 8.79 2.06
C ALA A 73 -4.80 7.97 3.29
N PRO A 74 -3.73 8.38 4.01
CA PRO A 74 -3.21 7.61 5.15
C PRO A 74 -4.25 7.24 6.22
N GLU A 75 -5.17 8.15 6.54
CA GLU A 75 -6.21 7.98 7.55
C GLU A 75 -7.23 6.90 7.16
N VAL A 76 -7.48 6.77 5.86
CA VAL A 76 -8.35 5.73 5.26
C VAL A 76 -7.56 4.44 5.03
N GLY A 77 -6.29 4.54 4.63
CA GLY A 77 -5.43 3.40 4.31
C GLY A 77 -4.96 2.62 5.52
N ALA A 78 -4.72 3.28 6.65
CA ALA A 78 -4.28 2.61 7.89
C ALA A 78 -5.24 1.49 8.35
N PRO A 79 -6.57 1.72 8.49
CA PRO A 79 -7.50 0.64 8.81
C PRO A 79 -7.59 -0.43 7.72
N ILE A 80 -7.50 -0.06 6.42
CA ILE A 80 -7.49 -1.04 5.32
C ILE A 80 -6.26 -1.95 5.38
N GLN A 81 -5.10 -1.41 5.75
CA GLN A 81 -3.88 -2.20 5.93
C GLN A 81 -4.01 -3.21 7.08
N GLN A 82 -4.73 -2.86 8.15
CA GLN A 82 -5.05 -3.81 9.22
C GLN A 82 -6.02 -4.91 8.72
N MET A 83 -6.99 -4.55 7.89
CA MET A 83 -7.86 -5.54 7.24
C MET A 83 -7.06 -6.50 6.36
N ALA A 84 -6.05 -5.99 5.63
CA ALA A 84 -5.15 -6.81 4.83
C ALA A 84 -4.41 -7.86 5.67
N GLU A 85 -3.88 -7.47 6.83
CA GLU A 85 -3.17 -8.38 7.72
C GLU A 85 -4.09 -9.45 8.31
N ILE A 86 -5.33 -9.09 8.68
CA ILE A 86 -6.33 -10.08 9.12
C ILE A 86 -6.62 -11.08 8.00
N MET A 87 -6.80 -10.61 6.76
CA MET A 87 -7.09 -11.46 5.62
C MET A 87 -5.91 -12.36 5.23
N LYS A 88 -4.68 -11.89 5.42
CA LYS A 88 -3.47 -12.71 5.31
C LYS A 88 -3.51 -13.86 6.33
N GLN A 89 -3.78 -13.58 7.61
CA GLN A 89 -3.91 -14.64 8.63
C GLN A 89 -5.04 -15.63 8.30
N VAL A 90 -6.17 -15.14 7.80
CA VAL A 90 -7.27 -16.00 7.33
C VAL A 90 -6.79 -16.90 6.18
N SER A 91 -6.04 -16.36 5.22
CA SER A 91 -5.47 -17.15 4.12
C SER A 91 -4.42 -18.17 4.57
N GLU A 92 -3.73 -17.92 5.67
CA GLU A 92 -2.76 -18.85 6.25
C GLU A 92 -3.45 -19.99 7.01
N SER A 93 -4.71 -19.81 7.43
CA SER A 93 -5.49 -20.83 8.14
C SER A 93 -5.77 -22.09 7.29
N PRO A 94 -6.08 -23.24 7.92
CA PRO A 94 -6.37 -24.48 7.21
C PRO A 94 -7.55 -24.41 6.25
N THR A 95 -8.59 -23.64 6.58
CA THR A 95 -9.84 -23.59 5.80
C THR A 95 -10.01 -22.31 5.00
N GLY A 96 -9.30 -21.23 5.33
CA GLY A 96 -9.54 -19.91 4.72
C GLY A 96 -10.79 -19.21 5.25
N THR A 97 -11.44 -19.76 6.28
CA THR A 97 -12.66 -19.20 6.87
C THR A 97 -12.30 -18.25 8.02
N LYS A 98 -12.96 -17.10 8.07
CA LYS A 98 -12.82 -16.15 9.18
C LYS A 98 -13.39 -16.73 10.46
N THR A 99 -12.71 -16.52 11.57
CA THR A 99 -13.29 -16.71 12.91
C THR A 99 -14.19 -15.53 13.29
N ASP A 100 -15.00 -15.68 14.32
CA ASP A 100 -15.82 -14.59 14.87
C ASP A 100 -14.96 -13.42 15.34
N GLN A 101 -13.81 -13.71 15.95
CA GLN A 101 -12.86 -12.68 16.37
C GLN A 101 -12.31 -11.89 15.17
N GLN A 102 -11.89 -12.57 14.10
CA GLN A 102 -11.41 -11.90 12.89
C GLN A 102 -12.52 -11.11 12.20
N THR A 103 -13.76 -11.60 12.24
CA THR A 103 -14.92 -10.89 11.71
C THR A 103 -15.19 -9.60 12.50
N ALA A 104 -15.10 -9.65 13.83
CA ALA A 104 -15.21 -8.47 14.69
C ALA A 104 -14.09 -7.46 14.43
N GLN A 105 -12.84 -7.93 14.27
CA GLN A 105 -11.69 -7.07 13.96
C GLN A 105 -11.84 -6.37 12.60
N LEU A 106 -12.30 -7.09 11.56
CA LEU A 106 -12.59 -6.51 10.25
C LEU A 106 -13.70 -5.45 10.36
N THR A 107 -14.76 -5.73 11.12
CA THR A 107 -15.88 -4.81 11.33
C THR A 107 -15.42 -3.53 12.02
N GLU A 108 -14.55 -3.64 13.02
CA GLU A 108 -13.95 -2.48 13.70
C GLU A 108 -13.19 -1.58 12.71
N GLN A 109 -12.39 -2.17 11.81
CA GLN A 109 -11.64 -1.38 10.83
C GLN A 109 -12.56 -0.75 9.78
N ILE A 110 -13.61 -1.45 9.33
CA ILE A 110 -14.64 -0.90 8.45
C ILE A 110 -15.33 0.30 9.12
N ASN A 111 -15.66 0.21 10.40
CA ASN A 111 -16.25 1.33 11.15
C ASN A 111 -15.30 2.52 11.23
N LYS A 112 -13.98 2.30 11.38
CA LYS A 112 -12.99 3.38 11.33
C LYS A 112 -12.93 4.05 9.95
N ILE A 113 -13.00 3.27 8.87
CA ILE A 113 -13.10 3.83 7.50
C ILE A 113 -14.34 4.73 7.38
N GLY A 114 -15.49 4.28 7.89
CA GLY A 114 -16.74 5.04 7.88
C GLY A 114 -16.71 6.36 8.68
N GLN A 115 -15.74 6.56 9.58
CA GLN A 115 -15.56 7.87 10.24
C GLN A 115 -15.04 8.93 9.27
N TYR A 116 -14.28 8.53 8.25
CA TYR A 116 -13.74 9.40 7.21
C TYR A 116 -14.62 9.42 5.96
N CYS A 117 -15.12 8.26 5.54
CA CYS A 117 -15.98 8.09 4.37
C CYS A 117 -17.45 8.08 4.76
N LYS A 118 -18.05 9.27 4.80
CA LYS A 118 -19.46 9.50 5.12
C LYS A 118 -20.34 9.58 3.88
#